data_AF-A0A968L026-F1
#
_entry.id   AF-A0A968L026-F1
#
_cell.length_a   1.000
_cell.length_b   1.000
_cell.length_c   1.000
_cell.angle_alpha   90.00
_cell.angle_beta   90.00
_cell.angle_gamma   90.00
#
_symmetry.space_group_name_H-M   'P 1'
#
loop_
_entity.id
_entity.type
_entity.pdbx_description
1 polymer ?
#
loop_
_entity_poly.entity_id
_entity_poly.type
_entity_poly.pdbx_seq_one_letter_code
_entity_poly.pdbx_strand_id
1 'polypeptide(L)'
;MERVSVMNTASGSTQKNQIIHTIQFFLLAYLISWAIWGLLIFFPETMGEMYFLIIFGAFGPFAAAAILTRVHQGKDGAKKWRQDILRWRGRGRWILIGGLGLPILIALVHSVIYAILRGLPQFQNETPWYWLIYAIPVNVYVVFVYSSGFGEEPGWQGYAMPRLLRIFSPVAACIIFGVLWTLWHTPLYFTQLWNGNEPMYLMLLYTPPLAVVLTWLTQKARGSVMPAVFLHHAGNLYGSYLTRTDIFSQPLDWNFTEIKTVIYWVIALVIIWRTRGKLGYEP
;
A
#
# COMPACT_ATOMS: atom_id res chain seq x y z
N MET A 1 -31.62 33.58 -16.54
CA MET A 1 -30.37 32.88 -16.92
C MET A 1 -29.26 32.93 -15.84
N GLU A 2 -29.51 33.42 -14.61
CA GLU A 2 -28.46 33.60 -13.59
C GLU A 2 -28.18 32.40 -12.65
N ARG A 3 -29.08 31.41 -12.53
CA ARG A 3 -28.87 30.29 -11.60
C ARG A 3 -27.89 29.22 -12.07
N VAL A 4 -27.53 29.19 -13.36
CA VAL A 4 -26.64 28.17 -13.94
C VAL A 4 -25.16 28.53 -13.75
N SER A 5 -24.82 29.83 -13.60
CA SER A 5 -23.41 30.26 -13.51
C SER A 5 -22.81 30.05 -12.10
N VAL A 6 -23.59 30.21 -11.04
CA VAL A 6 -23.11 30.10 -9.64
C VAL A 6 -22.86 28.64 -9.20
N MET A 7 -23.60 27.66 -9.73
CA MET A 7 -23.36 26.24 -9.43
C MET A 7 -22.11 25.68 -10.12
N ASN A 8 -21.78 26.18 -11.33
CA ASN A 8 -20.57 25.77 -12.06
C ASN A 8 -19.29 26.36 -11.44
N THR A 9 -19.35 27.53 -10.81
CA THR A 9 -18.17 28.14 -10.15
C THR A 9 -17.87 27.50 -8.79
N ALA A 10 -18.90 27.08 -8.04
CA ALA A 10 -18.73 26.39 -6.76
C ALA A 10 -18.21 24.94 -6.90
N SER A 11 -18.66 24.21 -7.94
CA SER A 11 -18.13 22.87 -8.26
C SER A 11 -16.69 22.95 -8.78
N GLY A 12 -16.37 23.92 -9.63
CA GLY A 12 -15.03 24.16 -10.15
C GLY A 12 -14.01 24.55 -9.06
N SER A 13 -14.40 25.40 -8.09
CA SER A 13 -13.53 25.77 -6.96
C SER A 13 -13.26 24.59 -6.03
N THR A 14 -14.27 23.74 -5.79
CA THR A 14 -14.13 22.53 -4.98
C THR A 14 -13.21 21.51 -5.63
N GLN A 15 -13.33 21.29 -6.94
CA GLN A 15 -12.45 20.38 -7.69
C GLN A 15 -11.01 20.90 -7.73
N LYS A 16 -10.81 22.20 -7.99
CA LYS A 16 -9.49 22.85 -7.94
C LYS A 16 -8.82 22.66 -6.58
N ASN A 17 -9.57 22.81 -5.49
CA ASN A 17 -9.06 22.57 -4.14
C ASN A 17 -8.70 21.10 -3.91
N GLN A 18 -9.45 20.13 -4.45
CA GLN A 18 -9.06 18.72 -4.36
C GLN A 18 -7.72 18.46 -5.06
N ILE A 19 -7.52 19.05 -6.24
CA ILE A 19 -6.26 18.90 -7.00
C ILE A 19 -5.09 19.49 -6.21
N ILE A 20 -5.22 20.73 -5.74
CA ILE A 20 -4.16 21.41 -4.95
C ILE A 20 -3.80 20.59 -3.71
N HIS A 21 -4.78 20.15 -2.93
CA HIS A 21 -4.53 19.34 -1.73
C HIS A 21 -3.91 17.98 -2.05
N THR A 22 -4.24 17.38 -3.20
CA THR A 22 -3.65 16.12 -3.64
C THR A 22 -2.18 16.31 -4.01
N ILE A 23 -1.86 17.37 -4.76
CA ILE A 23 -0.48 17.71 -5.13
C ILE A 23 0.35 18.01 -3.88
N GLN A 24 -0.14 18.86 -2.99
CA GLN A 24 0.53 19.19 -1.73
C GLN A 24 0.84 17.94 -0.91
N PHE A 25 -0.11 16.99 -0.87
CA PHE A 25 0.07 15.73 -0.17
C PHE A 25 1.20 14.88 -0.76
N PHE A 26 1.21 14.65 -2.08
CA PHE A 26 2.28 13.87 -2.69
C PHE A 26 3.65 14.54 -2.54
N LEU A 27 3.73 15.86 -2.74
CA LEU A 27 4.98 16.61 -2.56
C LEU A 27 5.50 16.49 -1.13
N LEU A 28 4.63 16.64 -0.11
CA LEU A 28 5.04 16.52 1.29
C LEU A 28 5.40 15.08 1.66
N ALA A 29 4.63 14.09 1.19
CA ALA A 29 4.93 12.68 1.43
C ALA A 29 6.30 12.30 0.83
N TYR A 30 6.57 12.75 -0.40
CA TYR A 30 7.85 12.54 -1.06
C TYR A 30 8.96 13.25 -0.31
N LEU A 31 8.79 14.52 0.04
CA LEU A 31 9.80 15.28 0.79
C LEU A 31 10.20 14.57 2.08
N ILE A 32 9.22 14.10 2.87
CA ILE A 32 9.51 13.41 4.14
C ILE A 32 10.22 12.07 3.88
N SER A 33 9.67 11.22 3.02
CA SER A 33 10.22 9.89 2.75
C SER A 33 11.60 9.96 2.11
N TRP A 34 11.78 10.84 1.12
CA TRP A 34 13.02 10.99 0.37
C TRP A 34 14.11 11.64 1.22
N ALA A 35 13.78 12.56 2.13
CA ALA A 35 14.75 13.09 3.08
C ALA A 35 15.28 12.00 4.01
N ILE A 36 14.42 11.09 4.48
CA ILE A 36 14.82 9.98 5.35
C ILE A 36 15.62 8.93 4.58
N TRP A 37 15.11 8.45 3.45
CA TRP A 37 15.80 7.44 2.65
C TRP A 37 17.05 7.96 1.96
N GLY A 38 17.13 9.27 1.69
CA GLY A 38 18.33 9.93 1.17
C GLY A 38 19.54 9.73 2.08
N LEU A 39 19.34 9.65 3.40
CA LEU A 39 20.42 9.34 4.34
C LEU A 39 21.06 7.98 4.05
N LEU A 40 20.28 6.98 3.63
CA LEU A 40 20.78 5.65 3.28
C LEU A 40 21.60 5.64 1.99
N ILE A 41 21.40 6.64 1.12
CA ILE A 41 22.17 6.82 -0.11
C ILE A 41 23.52 7.50 0.21
N PHE A 42 23.50 8.53 1.07
CA PHE A 42 24.71 9.30 1.41
C PHE A 42 25.62 8.61 2.43
N PHE A 43 25.10 7.66 3.21
CA PHE A 43 25.87 6.89 4.20
C PHE A 43 25.75 5.37 3.94
N PRO A 44 26.24 4.87 2.79
CA PRO A 44 26.05 3.47 2.41
C PRO A 44 26.79 2.49 3.33
N GLU A 45 27.94 2.87 3.89
CA GLU A 45 28.76 1.99 4.74
C GLU A 45 28.11 1.66 6.09
N THR A 46 27.25 2.54 6.61
CA THR A 46 26.52 2.36 7.88
C THR A 46 25.06 1.94 7.68
N MET A 47 24.67 1.65 6.45
CA MET A 47 23.28 1.36 6.07
C MET A 47 22.67 0.18 6.85
N GLY A 48 23.46 -0.85 7.17
CA GLY A 48 23.00 -1.99 7.97
C GLY A 48 22.53 -1.59 9.37
N GLU A 49 23.22 -0.63 10.00
CA GLU A 49 22.86 -0.08 11.30
C GLU A 49 21.65 0.86 11.20
N MET A 50 21.46 1.48 10.03
CA MET A 50 20.39 2.44 9.74
C MET A 50 19.16 1.82 9.08
N TYR A 51 19.02 0.50 9.05
CA TYR A 51 17.90 -0.19 8.37
C TYR A 51 16.52 0.30 8.83
N PHE A 52 16.39 0.73 10.09
CA PHE A 52 15.16 1.32 10.62
C PHE A 52 14.65 2.53 9.81
N LEU A 53 15.55 3.29 9.16
CA LEU A 53 15.17 4.44 8.32
C LEU A 53 14.32 4.04 7.11
N ILE A 54 14.41 2.79 6.64
CA ILE A 54 13.49 2.26 5.62
C ILE A 54 12.05 2.35 6.14
N ILE A 55 11.82 1.89 7.37
CA ILE A 55 10.52 1.91 8.02
C ILE A 55 10.08 3.36 8.27
N PHE A 56 10.94 4.21 8.83
CA PHE A 56 10.57 5.60 9.09
C PHE A 56 10.23 6.39 7.83
N GLY A 57 10.98 6.19 6.73
CA GLY A 57 10.65 6.82 5.46
C GLY A 57 9.31 6.32 4.91
N ALA A 58 8.93 5.08 5.18
CA ALA A 58 7.60 4.55 4.82
C ALA A 58 6.43 5.25 5.56
N PHE A 59 6.70 5.96 6.67
CA PHE A 59 5.70 6.77 7.37
C PHE A 59 5.50 8.19 6.80
N GLY A 60 6.26 8.57 5.77
CA GLY A 60 6.10 9.87 5.11
C GLY A 60 4.68 10.18 4.64
N PRO A 61 3.93 9.25 4.02
CA PRO A 61 2.53 9.45 3.63
C PRO A 61 1.61 9.66 4.83
N PHE A 62 1.77 8.87 5.90
CA PHE A 62 1.04 9.07 7.15
C PHE A 62 1.30 10.47 7.74
N ALA A 63 2.58 10.85 7.85
CA ALA A 63 2.97 12.14 8.39
C ALA A 63 2.41 13.31 7.54
N ALA A 64 2.50 13.21 6.22
CA ALA A 64 1.95 14.20 5.30
C ALA A 64 0.43 14.34 5.45
N ALA A 65 -0.31 13.23 5.55
CA ALA A 65 -1.75 13.26 5.78
C ALA A 65 -2.10 13.88 7.14
N ALA A 66 -1.38 13.53 8.21
CA ALA A 66 -1.60 14.09 9.53
C ALA A 66 -1.36 15.60 9.55
N ILE A 67 -0.24 16.06 8.98
CA ILE A 67 0.12 17.48 8.87
C ILE A 67 -0.94 18.24 8.05
N LEU A 68 -1.22 17.81 6.82
CA LEU A 68 -2.13 18.54 5.94
C LEU A 68 -3.58 18.49 6.40
N THR A 69 -4.01 17.41 7.06
CA THR A 69 -5.34 17.40 7.70
C THR A 69 -5.38 18.43 8.82
N ARG A 70 -4.34 18.50 9.65
CA ARG A 70 -4.27 19.48 10.75
C ARG A 70 -4.22 20.92 10.26
N VAL A 71 -3.51 21.18 9.16
CA VAL A 71 -3.37 22.50 8.53
C VAL A 71 -4.68 22.92 7.84
N HIS A 72 -5.27 22.06 7.01
CA HIS A 72 -6.46 22.44 6.22
C HIS A 72 -7.78 22.31 6.98
N GLN A 73 -7.87 21.46 8.00
CA GLN A 73 -9.13 21.12 8.67
C GLN A 73 -9.08 21.29 10.20
N GLY A 74 -7.99 21.85 10.74
CA GLY A 74 -7.87 22.11 12.17
C GLY A 74 -7.73 20.84 13.03
N LYS A 75 -7.86 21.02 14.35
CA LYS A 75 -7.76 19.93 15.34
C LYS A 75 -8.89 18.90 15.17
N ASP A 76 -10.10 19.37 14.89
CA ASP A 76 -11.27 18.51 14.75
C ASP A 76 -11.21 17.65 13.48
N GLY A 77 -10.74 18.22 12.37
CA GLY A 77 -10.47 17.46 11.15
C GLY A 77 -9.43 16.36 11.37
N ALA A 78 -8.33 16.68 12.06
CA ALA A 78 -7.30 15.69 12.38
C ALA A 78 -7.82 14.57 13.30
N LYS A 79 -8.62 14.94 14.32
CA LYS A 79 -9.29 13.97 15.20
C LYS A 79 -10.23 13.06 14.41
N LYS A 80 -11.02 13.62 13.51
CA LYS A 80 -11.95 12.88 12.64
C LYS A 80 -11.20 11.94 11.69
N TRP A 81 -10.17 12.43 11.00
CA TRP A 81 -9.35 11.59 10.12
C TRP A 81 -8.74 10.40 10.88
N ARG A 82 -8.16 10.65 12.07
CA ARG A 82 -7.63 9.59 12.93
C ARG A 82 -8.71 8.57 13.32
N GLN A 83 -9.90 9.03 13.67
CA GLN A 83 -11.02 8.13 13.96
C GLN A 83 -11.40 7.31 12.73
N ASP A 84 -11.47 7.94 11.55
CA ASP A 84 -11.90 7.32 10.30
C ASP A 84 -10.93 6.23 9.82
N ILE A 85 -9.62 6.48 9.88
CA ILE A 85 -8.61 5.47 9.51
C ILE A 85 -8.59 4.30 10.51
N LEU A 86 -8.86 4.55 11.79
CA LEU A 86 -8.93 3.53 12.84
C LEU A 86 -10.36 3.00 13.06
N ARG A 87 -11.22 2.96 12.03
CA ARG A 87 -12.58 2.39 12.19
C ARG A 87 -12.58 0.87 11.98
N TRP A 88 -12.87 0.14 13.05
CA TRP A 88 -12.93 -1.35 13.04
C TRP A 88 -14.35 -1.89 13.22
N ARG A 89 -15.16 -1.23 14.06
CA ARG A 89 -16.52 -1.68 14.42
C ARG A 89 -17.44 -1.70 13.21
N GLY A 90 -18.14 -2.83 13.01
CA GLY A 90 -19.03 -3.06 11.86
C GLY A 90 -18.31 -3.37 10.54
N ARG A 91 -16.98 -3.59 10.57
CA ARG A 91 -16.16 -3.89 9.38
C ARG A 91 -15.47 -5.26 9.46
N GLY A 92 -15.77 -6.08 10.47
CA GLY A 92 -15.12 -7.36 10.73
C GLY A 92 -14.96 -8.25 9.49
N ARG A 93 -16.01 -8.40 8.68
CA ARG A 93 -15.94 -9.20 7.43
C ARG A 93 -14.82 -8.74 6.49
N TRP A 94 -14.64 -7.43 6.32
CA TRP A 94 -13.65 -6.88 5.39
C TRP A 94 -12.26 -6.86 6.00
N ILE A 95 -12.18 -6.70 7.32
CA ILE A 95 -10.92 -6.88 8.04
C ILE A 95 -10.44 -8.33 7.92
N LEU A 96 -11.34 -9.31 8.06
CA LEU A 96 -11.00 -10.73 7.85
C LEU A 96 -10.64 -11.03 6.40
N ILE A 97 -11.37 -10.50 5.43
CA ILE A 97 -11.04 -10.66 4.00
C ILE A 97 -9.68 -10.02 3.69
N GLY A 98 -9.43 -8.79 4.14
CA GLY A 98 -8.18 -8.07 3.86
C GLY A 98 -6.99 -8.62 4.64
N GLY A 99 -7.19 -9.07 5.88
CA GLY A 99 -6.10 -9.51 6.76
C GLY A 99 -5.81 -10.99 6.79
N LEU A 100 -6.76 -11.84 6.41
CA LEU A 100 -6.56 -13.29 6.36
C LEU A 100 -6.94 -13.87 5.00
N GLY A 101 -8.16 -13.59 4.51
CA GLY A 101 -8.71 -14.23 3.31
C GLY A 101 -7.86 -14.01 2.05
N LEU A 102 -7.70 -12.75 1.63
CA LEU A 102 -6.92 -12.40 0.45
C LEU A 102 -5.43 -12.68 0.61
N PRO A 103 -4.76 -12.35 1.74
CA PRO A 103 -3.35 -12.68 1.90
C PRO A 103 -3.07 -14.18 1.79
N ILE A 104 -3.86 -15.03 2.46
CA ILE A 104 -3.70 -16.49 2.40
C ILE A 104 -3.96 -16.98 0.98
N LEU A 105 -5.04 -16.52 0.34
CA LEU A 105 -5.34 -16.89 -1.04
C LEU A 105 -4.19 -16.53 -2.00
N ILE A 106 -3.68 -15.30 -1.92
CA ILE A 106 -2.59 -14.82 -2.76
C ILE A 106 -1.33 -15.64 -2.51
N ALA A 107 -0.97 -15.87 -1.25
CA ALA A 107 0.20 -16.68 -0.90
C ALA A 107 0.07 -18.12 -1.41
N LEU A 108 -1.08 -18.77 -1.25
CA LEU A 108 -1.33 -20.12 -1.74
C LEU A 108 -1.25 -20.20 -3.27
N VAL A 109 -1.94 -19.30 -3.98
CA VAL A 109 -1.93 -19.27 -5.45
C VAL A 109 -0.52 -19.01 -5.96
N HIS A 110 0.22 -18.10 -5.33
CA HIS A 110 1.61 -17.83 -5.66
C HIS A 110 2.46 -19.09 -5.47
N SER A 111 2.43 -19.71 -4.29
CA SER A 111 3.20 -20.92 -4.02
C SER A 111 2.90 -22.06 -4.99
N VAL A 112 1.64 -22.23 -5.39
CA VAL A 112 1.24 -23.23 -6.40
C VAL A 112 1.80 -22.90 -7.78
N ILE A 113 1.64 -21.66 -8.26
CA ILE A 113 2.18 -21.23 -9.57
C ILE A 113 3.69 -21.38 -9.57
N TYR A 114 4.36 -20.93 -8.50
CA TYR A 114 5.80 -21.07 -8.36
C TYR A 114 6.22 -22.54 -8.41
N ALA A 115 5.54 -23.42 -7.66
CA ALA A 115 5.83 -24.85 -7.64
C ALA A 115 5.65 -25.52 -9.02
N ILE A 116 4.65 -25.11 -9.79
CA ILE A 116 4.43 -25.62 -11.16
C ILE A 116 5.57 -25.18 -12.09
N LEU A 117 6.02 -23.93 -11.99
CA LEU A 117 7.01 -23.35 -12.90
C LEU A 117 8.45 -23.73 -12.52
N ARG A 118 8.72 -23.98 -11.24
CA ARG A 118 10.09 -24.09 -10.69
C ARG A 118 10.33 -25.31 -9.81
N GLY A 119 9.30 -26.12 -9.57
CA GLY A 119 9.34 -27.22 -8.62
C GLY A 119 9.05 -26.77 -7.19
N LEU A 120 8.78 -27.74 -6.32
CA LEU A 120 8.46 -27.48 -4.91
C LEU A 120 9.67 -26.84 -4.21
N PRO A 121 9.47 -25.76 -3.43
CA PRO A 121 10.54 -25.18 -2.63
C PRO A 121 11.11 -26.25 -1.68
N GLN A 122 12.43 -26.42 -1.69
CA GLN A 122 13.12 -27.31 -0.76
C GLN A 122 13.44 -26.56 0.53
N PHE A 123 12.83 -27.00 1.63
CA PHE A 123 13.08 -26.46 2.96
C PHE A 123 14.50 -26.77 3.41
N GLN A 124 15.22 -25.76 3.89
CA GLN A 124 16.59 -25.87 4.35
C GLN A 124 16.69 -26.47 5.76
N ASN A 125 15.60 -26.43 6.54
CA ASN A 125 15.46 -27.02 7.88
C ASN A 125 14.04 -27.52 8.13
N GLU A 126 13.88 -28.52 9.00
CA GLU A 126 12.60 -28.85 9.64
C GLU A 126 12.18 -27.68 10.54
N THR A 127 11.58 -26.65 9.95
CA THR A 127 11.12 -25.48 10.69
C THR A 127 10.03 -25.97 11.65
N PRO A 128 10.24 -25.91 12.98
CA PRO A 128 9.30 -26.53 13.91
C PRO A 128 7.94 -25.86 13.82
N TRP A 129 6.87 -26.64 13.71
CA TRP A 129 5.50 -26.15 13.52
C TRP A 129 5.06 -25.11 14.57
N TYR A 130 5.63 -25.14 15.78
CA TYR A 130 5.36 -24.18 16.86
C TYR A 130 5.89 -22.76 16.59
N TRP A 131 6.80 -22.57 15.63
CA TRP A 131 7.21 -21.23 15.19
C TRP A 131 6.04 -20.44 14.58
N LEU A 132 5.06 -21.12 13.98
CA LEU A 132 3.83 -20.51 13.48
C LEU A 132 2.98 -19.90 14.62
N ILE A 133 3.08 -20.45 15.84
CA ILE A 133 2.35 -19.97 17.02
C ILE A 133 2.95 -18.63 17.49
N TYR A 134 4.28 -18.50 17.50
CA TYR A 134 4.96 -17.24 17.85
C TYR A 134 4.89 -16.22 16.71
N ALA A 135 4.79 -16.67 15.46
CA ALA A 135 4.65 -15.80 14.31
C ALA A 135 3.36 -14.97 14.40
N ILE A 136 2.23 -15.50 14.85
CA ILE A 136 0.96 -14.76 14.81
C ILE A 136 0.95 -13.50 15.72
N PRO A 137 1.27 -13.57 17.03
CA PRO A 137 1.30 -12.40 17.90
C PRO A 137 2.40 -11.41 17.51
N VAL A 138 3.57 -11.90 17.13
CA VAL A 138 4.69 -11.06 16.67
C VAL A 138 4.30 -10.34 15.38
N ASN A 139 3.66 -11.03 14.42
CA ASN A 139 3.21 -10.40 13.19
C ASN A 139 2.11 -9.37 13.44
N VAL A 140 1.15 -9.63 14.32
CA VAL A 140 0.16 -8.61 14.70
C VAL A 140 0.85 -7.40 15.34
N TYR A 141 1.80 -7.60 16.24
CA TYR A 141 2.58 -6.51 16.84
C TYR A 141 3.39 -5.73 15.78
N VAL A 142 4.06 -6.44 14.86
CA VAL A 142 4.81 -5.86 13.73
C VAL A 142 3.88 -5.09 12.78
N VAL A 143 2.64 -5.54 12.54
CA VAL A 143 1.65 -4.79 11.75
C VAL A 143 1.47 -3.38 12.32
N PHE A 144 1.31 -3.26 13.64
CA PHE A 144 0.98 -1.98 14.27
C PHE A 144 2.18 -1.11 14.62
N VAL A 145 3.34 -1.71 14.91
CA VAL A 145 4.51 -0.99 15.41
C VAL A 145 5.58 -0.80 14.32
N TYR A 146 5.69 -1.75 13.38
CA TYR A 146 6.79 -1.81 12.42
C TYR A 146 6.35 -1.90 10.95
N SER A 147 5.05 -1.87 10.63
CA SER A 147 4.64 -2.08 9.24
C SER A 147 4.63 -0.83 8.40
N SER A 148 5.22 -0.98 7.21
CA SER A 148 5.01 -0.10 6.07
C SER A 148 3.52 0.04 5.73
N GLY A 149 2.71 -1.03 5.86
CA GLY A 149 1.27 -0.98 5.62
C GLY A 149 0.54 0.10 6.44
N PHE A 150 0.80 0.20 7.75
CA PHE A 150 0.21 1.27 8.57
C PHE A 150 0.89 2.62 8.37
N GLY A 151 2.19 2.66 8.06
CA GLY A 151 2.90 3.89 7.70
C GLY A 151 2.42 4.53 6.39
N GLU A 152 1.87 3.72 5.48
CA GLU A 152 1.51 4.13 4.13
C GLU A 152 -0.01 4.33 3.94
N GLU A 153 -0.82 3.29 4.20
CA GLU A 153 -2.23 3.25 3.80
C GLU A 153 -3.12 4.35 4.41
N PRO A 154 -2.90 4.82 5.66
CA PRO A 154 -3.64 5.98 6.16
C PRO A 154 -3.39 7.26 5.36
N GLY A 155 -2.19 7.43 4.79
CA GLY A 155 -1.90 8.51 3.86
C GLY A 155 -2.52 8.25 2.49
N TRP A 156 -2.24 7.07 1.91
CA TRP A 156 -2.71 6.70 0.58
C TRP A 156 -4.22 6.56 0.50
N GLN A 157 -4.82 5.61 1.20
CA GLN A 157 -6.25 5.32 1.16
C GLN A 157 -7.06 6.25 2.07
N GLY A 158 -6.45 6.78 3.14
CA GLY A 158 -7.13 7.65 4.10
C GLY A 158 -7.10 9.14 3.75
N TYR A 159 -6.19 9.59 2.88
CA TYR A 159 -6.08 10.99 2.47
C TYR A 159 -6.06 11.18 0.96
N ALA A 160 -5.15 10.53 0.22
CA ALA A 160 -4.96 10.78 -1.21
C ALA A 160 -6.11 10.21 -2.06
N MET A 161 -6.43 8.93 -1.90
CA MET A 161 -7.41 8.22 -2.71
C MET A 161 -8.80 8.85 -2.66
N PRO A 162 -9.36 9.26 -1.50
CA PRO A 162 -10.65 9.95 -1.45
C PRO A 162 -10.69 11.25 -2.26
N ARG A 163 -9.55 11.92 -2.45
CA ARG A 163 -9.45 13.13 -3.28
C ARG A 163 -9.34 12.76 -4.75
N LEU A 164 -8.52 11.76 -5.09
CA LEU A 164 -8.41 11.25 -6.46
C LEU A 164 -9.74 10.73 -7.00
N LEU A 165 -10.52 10.00 -6.19
CA LEU A 165 -11.84 9.47 -6.56
C LEU A 165 -12.89 10.57 -6.83
N ARG A 166 -12.69 11.79 -6.30
CA ARG A 166 -13.53 12.95 -6.60
C ARG A 166 -13.16 13.65 -7.90
N ILE A 167 -11.97 13.37 -8.43
CA ILE A 167 -11.43 14.03 -9.63
C ILE A 167 -11.50 13.09 -10.84
N PHE A 168 -11.25 11.79 -10.62
CA PHE A 168 -11.12 10.76 -11.66
C PHE A 168 -12.10 9.61 -11.43
N SER A 169 -12.36 8.82 -12.48
CA SER A 169 -13.07 7.54 -12.33
C SER A 169 -12.26 6.58 -11.42
N PRO A 170 -12.89 5.63 -10.72
CA PRO A 170 -12.17 4.78 -9.76
C PRO A 170 -10.98 4.03 -10.33
N VAL A 171 -11.10 3.50 -11.56
CA VAL A 171 -9.99 2.82 -12.24
C VAL A 171 -8.88 3.80 -12.59
N ALA A 172 -9.21 4.97 -13.16
CA ALA A 172 -8.21 5.99 -13.49
C ALA A 172 -7.50 6.52 -12.24
N ALA A 173 -8.23 6.73 -11.14
CA ALA A 173 -7.66 7.11 -9.85
C ALA A 173 -6.63 6.09 -9.35
N CYS A 174 -6.93 4.78 -9.45
CA CYS A 174 -5.99 3.72 -9.06
C CYS A 174 -4.76 3.65 -9.96
N ILE A 175 -4.91 3.85 -11.28
CA ILE A 175 -3.77 3.86 -12.22
C ILE A 175 -2.85 5.06 -11.92
N ILE A 176 -3.41 6.27 -11.82
CA ILE A 176 -2.67 7.49 -11.50
C ILE A 176 -1.96 7.34 -10.15
N PHE A 177 -2.69 6.86 -9.14
CA PHE A 177 -2.13 6.60 -7.82
C PHE A 177 -1.00 5.56 -7.89
N GLY A 178 -1.17 4.45 -8.62
CA GLY A 178 -0.13 3.43 -8.79
C GLY A 178 1.17 4.02 -9.34
N VAL A 179 1.09 4.84 -10.40
CA VAL A 179 2.27 5.53 -10.96
C VAL A 179 2.93 6.43 -9.90
N LEU A 180 2.15 7.26 -9.20
CA LEU A 180 2.66 8.13 -8.13
C LEU A 180 3.22 7.33 -6.96
N TRP A 181 2.70 6.15 -6.68
CA TRP A 181 3.21 5.29 -5.63
C TRP A 181 4.53 4.61 -6.05
N THR A 182 4.67 4.20 -7.31
CA THR A 182 5.95 3.71 -7.85
C THR A 182 7.04 4.77 -7.76
N LEU A 183 6.75 5.99 -8.20
CA LEU A 183 7.70 7.11 -8.14
C LEU A 183 8.10 7.48 -6.71
N TRP A 184 7.23 7.26 -5.73
CA TRP A 184 7.58 7.48 -4.33
C TRP A 184 8.75 6.60 -3.86
N HIS A 185 8.88 5.38 -4.39
CA HIS A 185 9.95 4.43 -4.04
C HIS A 185 11.32 4.78 -4.65
N THR A 186 11.42 5.79 -5.52
CA THR A 186 12.64 6.09 -6.29
C THR A 186 13.94 6.13 -5.47
N PRO A 187 14.03 6.78 -4.29
CA PRO A 187 15.27 6.78 -3.51
C PRO A 187 15.75 5.38 -3.13
N LEU A 188 14.83 4.45 -2.86
CA LEU A 188 15.19 3.09 -2.44
C LEU A 188 16.01 2.38 -3.52
N TYR A 189 15.72 2.60 -4.80
CA TYR A 189 16.46 2.01 -5.93
C TYR A 189 17.93 2.43 -5.99
N PHE A 190 18.31 3.53 -5.32
CA PHE A 190 19.69 4.01 -5.22
C PHE A 190 20.39 3.56 -3.91
N THR A 191 19.69 2.84 -3.03
CA THR A 191 20.29 2.26 -1.81
C THR A 191 20.87 0.88 -2.10
N GLN A 192 21.92 0.46 -1.38
CA GLN A 192 22.48 -0.89 -1.52
C GLN A 192 21.52 -2.01 -1.07
N LEU A 193 20.46 -1.69 -0.31
CA LEU A 193 19.45 -2.66 0.13
C LEU A 193 18.59 -3.16 -1.02
N TRP A 194 18.15 -2.25 -1.88
CA TRP A 194 17.39 -2.61 -3.07
C TRP A 194 18.32 -2.79 -4.26
N ASN A 195 19.40 -2.01 -4.33
CA ASN A 195 20.48 -2.01 -5.32
C ASN A 195 20.01 -2.15 -6.77
N GLY A 196 18.83 -1.63 -7.09
CA GLY A 196 18.18 -1.85 -8.39
C GLY A 196 17.99 -3.33 -8.77
N ASN A 197 18.11 -4.25 -7.80
CA ASN A 197 18.06 -5.68 -8.03
C ASN A 197 16.71 -6.04 -8.69
N GLU A 198 15.61 -5.42 -8.25
CA GLU A 198 14.35 -5.42 -9.00
C GLU A 198 14.29 -4.19 -9.90
N PRO A 199 13.94 -4.30 -11.19
CA PRO A 199 13.81 -3.14 -12.05
C PRO A 199 12.54 -2.33 -11.76
N MET A 200 12.63 -1.00 -11.85
CA MET A 200 11.53 -0.08 -11.52
C MET A 200 10.26 -0.31 -12.35
N TYR A 201 10.37 -0.86 -13.56
CA TYR A 201 9.21 -1.17 -14.38
C TYR A 201 8.33 -2.28 -13.77
N LEU A 202 8.90 -3.24 -13.02
CA LEU A 202 8.09 -4.25 -12.34
C LEU A 202 7.25 -3.62 -11.23
N MET A 203 7.82 -2.70 -10.45
CA MET A 203 7.06 -1.90 -9.49
C MET A 203 5.97 -1.08 -10.17
N LEU A 204 6.24 -0.50 -11.34
CA LEU A 204 5.23 0.22 -12.13
C LEU A 204 4.08 -0.68 -12.61
N LEU A 205 4.35 -1.95 -12.90
CA LEU A 205 3.34 -2.94 -13.26
C LEU A 205 2.60 -3.49 -12.04
N TYR A 206 3.23 -3.49 -10.87
CA TYR A 206 2.71 -4.05 -9.62
C TYR A 206 1.80 -3.08 -8.84
N THR A 207 2.16 -1.81 -8.73
CA THR A 207 1.42 -0.86 -7.87
C THR A 207 0.01 -0.53 -8.38
N PRO A 208 -0.30 -0.42 -9.70
CA PRO A 208 -1.67 -0.13 -10.15
C PRO A 208 -2.69 -1.22 -9.79
N PRO A 209 -2.47 -2.52 -10.05
CA PRO A 209 -3.45 -3.53 -9.66
C PRO A 209 -3.54 -3.68 -8.15
N LEU A 210 -2.43 -3.51 -7.41
CA LEU A 210 -2.49 -3.47 -5.94
C LEU A 210 -3.38 -2.32 -5.46
N ALA A 211 -3.22 -1.11 -6.02
CA ALA A 211 -4.05 0.03 -5.70
C ALA A 211 -5.55 -0.25 -5.92
N VAL A 212 -5.91 -0.93 -7.03
CA VAL A 212 -7.29 -1.35 -7.28
C VAL A 212 -7.83 -2.23 -6.16
N VAL A 213 -7.06 -3.25 -5.73
CA VAL A 213 -7.49 -4.17 -4.67
C VAL A 213 -7.63 -3.45 -3.32
N LEU A 214 -6.64 -2.62 -2.95
CA LEU A 214 -6.65 -1.87 -1.70
C LEU A 214 -7.81 -0.86 -1.67
N THR A 215 -8.01 -0.10 -2.74
CA THR A 215 -9.11 0.85 -2.84
C THR A 215 -10.45 0.13 -2.81
N TRP A 216 -10.63 -0.99 -3.51
CA TRP A 216 -11.86 -1.78 -3.41
C TRP A 216 -12.16 -2.23 -1.98
N LEU A 217 -11.15 -2.74 -1.26
CA LEU A 217 -11.31 -3.12 0.15
C LEU A 217 -11.73 -1.92 1.01
N THR A 218 -11.06 -0.79 0.87
CA THR A 218 -11.36 0.43 1.62
C THR A 218 -12.77 0.95 1.33
N GLN A 219 -13.18 1.00 0.06
CA GLN A 219 -14.53 1.42 -0.32
C GLN A 219 -15.59 0.46 0.23
N LYS A 220 -15.37 -0.85 0.12
CA LYS A 220 -16.28 -1.86 0.68
C LYS A 220 -16.35 -1.85 2.20
N ALA A 221 -15.28 -1.41 2.87
CA ALA A 221 -15.22 -1.13 4.29
C ALA A 221 -15.72 0.27 4.67
N ARG A 222 -16.43 0.95 3.75
CA ARG A 222 -17.01 2.31 3.91
C ARG A 222 -15.98 3.32 4.43
N GLY A 223 -14.81 3.34 3.79
CA GLY A 223 -13.73 4.29 4.07
C GLY A 223 -12.76 3.88 5.18
N SER A 224 -12.96 2.74 5.85
CA SER A 224 -11.94 2.21 6.77
C SER A 224 -10.73 1.70 5.98
N VAL A 225 -9.54 2.16 6.34
CA VAL A 225 -8.28 1.77 5.68
C VAL A 225 -7.72 0.46 6.24
N MET A 226 -8.22 -0.02 7.39
CA MET A 226 -7.64 -1.18 8.07
C MET A 226 -7.56 -2.46 7.22
N PRO A 227 -8.58 -2.82 6.41
CA PRO A 227 -8.45 -3.96 5.50
C PRO A 227 -7.30 -3.82 4.50
N ALA A 228 -7.05 -2.60 4.00
CA ALA A 228 -5.95 -2.31 3.09
C ALA A 228 -4.60 -2.39 3.83
N VAL A 229 -4.50 -1.82 5.04
CA VAL A 229 -3.32 -1.93 5.91
C VAL A 229 -2.93 -3.40 6.10
N PHE A 230 -3.90 -4.25 6.45
CA PHE A 230 -3.62 -5.67 6.68
C PHE A 230 -3.22 -6.41 5.42
N LEU A 231 -3.91 -6.18 4.29
CA LEU A 231 -3.56 -6.83 3.03
C LEU A 231 -2.17 -6.42 2.57
N HIS A 232 -1.86 -5.12 2.60
CA HIS A 232 -0.57 -4.61 2.18
C HIS A 232 0.54 -5.12 3.09
N HIS A 233 0.36 -5.06 4.41
CA HIS A 233 1.34 -5.61 5.35
C HIS A 233 1.57 -7.12 5.13
N ALA A 234 0.51 -7.91 5.05
CA ALA A 234 0.64 -9.35 4.82
C ALA A 234 1.33 -9.62 3.48
N GLY A 235 1.05 -8.79 2.46
CA GLY A 235 1.71 -8.77 1.16
C GLY A 235 3.23 -8.61 1.22
N ASN A 236 3.69 -7.71 2.10
CA ASN A 236 5.12 -7.44 2.32
C ASN A 236 5.77 -8.51 3.18
N LEU A 237 5.04 -9.01 4.18
CA LEU A 237 5.48 -10.07 5.07
C LEU A 237 5.71 -11.38 4.32
N TYR A 238 4.72 -11.87 3.57
CA TYR A 238 4.89 -13.13 2.83
C TYR A 238 5.98 -12.98 1.76
N GLY A 239 6.07 -11.81 1.12
CA GLY A 239 7.15 -11.50 0.19
C GLY A 239 8.52 -11.62 0.83
N SER A 240 8.70 -10.97 1.97
CA SER A 240 9.96 -11.02 2.72
C SER A 240 10.27 -12.43 3.23
N TYR A 241 9.26 -13.15 3.72
CA TYR A 241 9.42 -14.52 4.22
C TYR A 241 9.88 -15.47 3.10
N LEU A 242 9.28 -15.38 1.92
CA LEU A 242 9.59 -16.28 0.81
C LEU A 242 10.88 -15.91 0.04
N THR A 243 11.31 -14.65 0.07
CA THR A 243 12.47 -14.18 -0.73
C THR A 243 13.72 -13.85 0.09
N ARG A 244 13.61 -13.70 1.42
CA ARG A 244 14.72 -13.19 2.26
C ARG A 244 15.03 -14.04 3.48
N THR A 245 14.38 -15.19 3.66
CA THR A 245 14.68 -16.09 4.78
C THR A 245 15.46 -17.31 4.32
N ASP A 246 16.36 -17.80 5.16
CA ASP A 246 17.14 -19.04 4.95
C ASP A 246 16.30 -20.30 5.20
N ILE A 247 14.98 -20.19 5.06
CA ILE A 247 14.05 -21.31 5.18
C ILE A 247 14.05 -22.14 3.90
N PHE A 248 14.37 -21.53 2.77
CA PHE A 248 14.47 -22.17 1.46
C PHE A 248 15.93 -22.27 1.04
N SER A 249 16.33 -23.47 0.61
CA SER A 249 17.69 -23.78 0.14
C SER A 249 18.19 -22.92 -1.02
N GLN A 250 17.28 -22.25 -1.73
CA GLN A 250 17.52 -21.17 -2.67
C GLN A 250 16.46 -20.10 -2.41
N PRO A 251 16.81 -18.81 -2.19
CA PRO A 251 15.83 -17.73 -2.22
C PRO A 251 15.06 -17.77 -3.53
N LEU A 252 13.72 -17.59 -3.52
CA LEU A 252 12.95 -17.60 -4.76
C LEU A 252 13.45 -16.46 -5.67
N ASP A 253 13.91 -16.80 -6.89
CA ASP A 253 14.46 -15.84 -7.85
C ASP A 253 13.47 -14.72 -8.21
N TRP A 254 13.98 -13.68 -8.88
CA TRP A 254 13.28 -12.51 -9.45
C TRP A 254 11.81 -12.72 -9.82
N ASN A 255 11.50 -13.84 -10.50
CA ASN A 255 10.17 -14.35 -10.90
C ASN A 255 9.06 -14.27 -9.83
N PHE A 256 9.41 -14.14 -8.55
CA PHE A 256 8.46 -13.90 -7.47
C PHE A 256 7.62 -12.64 -7.69
N THR A 257 8.25 -11.49 -8.01
CA THR A 257 7.49 -10.24 -8.15
C THR A 257 6.65 -10.25 -9.43
N GLU A 258 7.08 -10.91 -10.49
CA GLU A 258 6.29 -11.12 -11.72
C GLU A 258 5.05 -11.96 -11.44
N ILE A 259 5.19 -13.13 -10.77
CA ILE A 259 4.04 -13.98 -10.42
C ILE A 259 3.07 -13.21 -9.52
N LYS A 260 3.59 -12.53 -8.50
CA LYS A 260 2.79 -11.67 -7.62
C LYS A 260 2.05 -10.59 -8.41
N THR A 261 2.72 -9.92 -9.33
CA THR A 261 2.13 -8.89 -10.20
C THR A 261 1.01 -9.45 -11.05
N VAL A 262 1.20 -10.61 -11.68
CA VAL A 262 0.16 -11.29 -12.47
C VAL A 262 -1.05 -11.63 -11.60
N ILE A 263 -0.84 -12.16 -10.38
CA ILE A 263 -1.94 -12.48 -9.45
C ILE A 263 -2.74 -11.22 -9.11
N TYR A 264 -2.07 -10.12 -8.77
CA TYR A 264 -2.78 -8.86 -8.48
C TYR A 264 -3.52 -8.33 -9.70
N TRP A 265 -2.98 -8.44 -10.91
CA TRP A 265 -3.69 -8.08 -12.14
C TRP A 265 -4.95 -8.91 -12.33
N VAL A 266 -4.88 -10.23 -12.17
CA VAL A 266 -6.06 -11.09 -12.27
C VAL A 266 -7.13 -10.67 -11.26
N ILE A 267 -6.75 -10.48 -10.00
CA ILE A 267 -7.68 -10.04 -8.94
C ILE A 267 -8.27 -8.67 -9.29
N ALA A 268 -7.44 -7.71 -9.68
CA ALA A 268 -7.85 -6.36 -10.03
C ALA A 268 -8.83 -6.36 -11.21
N LEU A 269 -8.54 -7.12 -12.28
CA LEU A 269 -9.42 -7.24 -13.45
C LEU A 269 -10.75 -7.89 -13.09
N VAL A 270 -10.76 -8.93 -12.25
CA VAL A 270 -11.99 -9.54 -11.74
C VAL A 270 -12.81 -8.53 -10.93
N ILE A 271 -12.17 -7.75 -10.05
CA ILE A 271 -12.84 -6.70 -9.27
C ILE A 271 -13.40 -5.61 -10.19
N ILE A 272 -12.62 -5.13 -11.16
CA ILE A 272 -13.05 -4.12 -12.13
C ILE A 272 -14.26 -4.62 -12.90
N TRP A 273 -14.21 -5.85 -13.43
CA TRP A 273 -15.30 -6.46 -14.17
C TRP A 273 -16.56 -6.61 -13.30
N ARG A 274 -16.44 -7.20 -12.10
CA ARG A 274 -17.57 -7.42 -11.17
C ARG A 274 -18.19 -6.13 -10.67
N THR A 275 -17.42 -5.06 -10.56
CA THR A 275 -17.89 -3.76 -10.09
C THR A 275 -18.22 -2.79 -11.22
N ARG A 276 -18.09 -3.22 -12.48
CA ARG A 276 -18.24 -2.37 -13.68
C ARG A 276 -17.39 -1.09 -13.57
N GLY A 277 -16.16 -1.23 -13.09
CA GLY A 277 -15.21 -0.14 -12.89
C GLY A 277 -15.49 0.79 -11.70
N LYS A 278 -16.54 0.53 -10.89
CA LYS A 278 -16.87 1.40 -9.73
C LYS A 278 -16.03 1.11 -8.50
N LEU A 279 -15.46 -0.08 -8.36
CA LEU A 279 -14.67 -0.50 -7.18
C LEU A 279 -15.39 -0.38 -5.83
N GLY A 280 -16.73 -0.26 -5.83
CA GLY A 280 -17.51 0.02 -4.62
C GLY A 280 -17.55 1.49 -4.20
N TYR A 281 -16.99 2.40 -5.00
CA TYR A 281 -17.13 3.84 -4.83
C TYR A 281 -18.53 4.29 -5.25
N GLU A 282 -19.19 5.01 -4.36
CA GLU A 282 -20.46 5.69 -4.58
C GLU A 282 -20.21 7.18 -4.26
N PRO A 283 -20.35 8.10 -5.24
CA PRO A 283 -20.04 9.52 -5.10
C PRO A 283 -20.81 10.25 -3.98
#